data_AF-A0A2E4NY23-F1
#
_entry.id   AF-A0A2E4NY23-F1
#
_cell.length_a   1.000
_cell.length_b   1.000
_cell.length_c   1.000
_cell.angle_alpha   90.00
_cell.angle_beta   90.00
_cell.angle_gamma   90.00
#
_symmetry.space_group_name_H-M   'P 1'
#
loop_
_entity.id
_entity.type
_entity.pdbx_description
1 polymer ?
#
loop_
_entity_poly.entity_id
_entity_poly.type
_entity_poly.pdbx_seq_one_letter_code
_entity_poly.pdbx_strand_id
1 'polypeptide(L)'
;MSEVDPLKALSDIASDAHTRIQAAHEHINPVLEVRRGMRDSGIPADVMTIDCLRTRRRITLILHDNQPGVLLYQFVTIDDEVGDEFQGMALSEVSAQTLVDWMLDYFG
;
A
#
# COMPACT_ATOMS: atom_id res chain seq x y z
N MET A 1 -17.90 12.89 16.39
CA MET A 1 -16.52 12.76 15.89
C MET A 1 -16.61 11.84 14.68
N SER A 2 -16.33 12.34 13.48
CA SER A 2 -16.34 11.49 12.29
C SER A 2 -15.18 10.49 12.43
N GLU A 3 -15.47 9.20 12.52
CA GLU A 3 -14.46 8.17 12.36
C GLU A 3 -13.78 8.40 11.02
N VAL A 4 -12.47 8.64 11.04
CA VAL A 4 -11.67 8.75 9.82
C VAL A 4 -11.60 7.36 9.22
N ASP A 5 -12.17 7.18 8.03
CA ASP A 5 -12.06 5.94 7.24
C ASP A 5 -10.55 5.67 6.98
N PRO A 6 -9.96 4.64 7.61
CA PRO A 6 -8.51 4.39 7.53
C PRO A 6 -8.06 4.11 6.09
N LEU A 7 -8.91 3.45 5.31
CA LEU A 7 -8.61 3.16 3.92
C LEU A 7 -8.65 4.43 3.08
N LYS A 8 -9.62 5.31 3.32
CA LYS A 8 -9.64 6.62 2.66
C LYS A 8 -8.38 7.43 2.97
N ALA A 9 -7.98 7.50 4.24
CA ALA A 9 -6.76 8.20 4.64
C ALA A 9 -5.51 7.62 3.95
N LEU A 10 -5.40 6.29 3.90
CA LEU A 10 -4.31 5.61 3.17
C LEU A 10 -4.36 5.88 1.67
N SER A 11 -5.55 5.88 1.05
CA SER A 11 -5.72 6.20 -0.37
C SER A 11 -5.33 7.64 -0.71
N ASP A 12 -5.64 8.60 0.16
CA ASP A 12 -5.24 10.00 -0.01
C ASP A 12 -3.71 10.13 0.06
N ILE A 13 -3.08 9.46 1.03
CA ILE A 13 -1.62 9.39 1.18
C ILE A 13 -0.95 8.77 -0.06
N ALA A 14 -1.47 7.63 -0.55
CA ALA A 14 -0.95 6.94 -1.71
C ALA A 14 -1.08 7.77 -3.00
N SER A 15 -2.18 8.50 -3.15
CA SER A 15 -2.41 9.38 -4.30
C SER A 15 -1.43 10.56 -4.35
N ASP A 16 -1.12 11.16 -3.19
CA ASP A 16 -0.08 12.20 -3.08
C ASP A 16 1.31 11.62 -3.42
N ALA A 17 1.66 10.46 -2.84
CA ALA A 17 2.93 9.79 -3.14
C ALA A 17 3.08 9.45 -4.64
N HIS A 18 2.03 8.91 -5.25
CA HIS A 18 1.99 8.64 -6.69
C HIS A 18 2.22 9.92 -7.51
N THR A 19 1.54 11.02 -7.16
CA THR A 19 1.70 12.30 -7.87
C THR A 19 3.15 12.81 -7.81
N ARG A 20 3.82 12.66 -6.66
CA ARG A 20 5.23 13.04 -6.49
C ARG A 20 6.17 12.16 -7.31
N ILE A 21 5.97 10.83 -7.29
CA ILE A 21 6.76 9.90 -8.12
C ILE A 21 6.55 10.18 -9.60
N GLN A 22 5.31 10.42 -10.05
CA GLN A 22 5.04 10.68 -11.46
C GLN A 22 5.74 11.96 -11.95
N ALA A 23 5.84 12.98 -11.10
CA ALA A 23 6.49 14.25 -11.45
C ALA A 23 8.02 14.17 -11.51
N ALA A 24 8.66 13.33 -10.66
CA ALA A 24 10.12 13.29 -10.51
C ALA A 24 10.78 12.02 -11.07
N HIS A 25 10.04 10.91 -11.18
CA HIS A 25 10.51 9.57 -11.52
C HIS A 25 9.52 8.85 -12.45
N GLU A 26 9.15 9.49 -13.57
CA GLU A 26 8.18 8.97 -14.56
C GLU A 26 8.45 7.52 -15.01
N HIS A 27 9.71 7.08 -14.97
CA HIS A 27 10.10 5.72 -15.34
C HIS A 27 9.60 4.63 -14.38
N ILE A 28 9.34 4.95 -13.10
CA ILE A 28 8.78 4.02 -12.11
C ILE A 28 7.33 3.72 -12.47
N ASN A 29 6.54 4.75 -12.76
CA ASN A 29 5.13 4.67 -13.19
C ASN A 29 4.32 3.64 -12.36
N PRO A 30 4.17 3.85 -11.04
CA PRO A 30 3.51 2.90 -10.16
C PRO A 30 1.99 2.86 -10.42
N VAL A 31 1.39 1.68 -10.36
CA VAL A 31 -0.06 1.46 -10.49
C VAL A 31 -0.64 1.16 -9.12
N LEU A 32 -1.63 1.94 -8.70
CA LEU A 32 -2.35 1.74 -7.44
C LEU A 32 -3.63 0.93 -7.69
N GLU A 33 -3.82 -0.13 -6.91
CA GLU A 33 -5.08 -0.89 -6.88
C GLU A 33 -5.61 -0.95 -5.44
N VAL A 34 -6.92 -0.81 -5.27
CA VAL A 34 -7.59 -0.93 -3.96
C VAL A 34 -8.65 -2.00 -4.04
N ARG A 35 -8.59 -2.96 -3.12
CA ARG A 35 -9.56 -4.04 -2.97
C ARG A 35 -10.28 -3.90 -1.64
N ARG A 36 -11.56 -3.55 -1.73
CA ARG A 36 -12.54 -3.58 -0.65
C ARG A 36 -13.37 -4.86 -0.78
N GLY A 37 -13.76 -5.47 0.33
CA GLY A 37 -14.64 -6.65 0.29
C GLY A 37 -13.94 -8.01 0.40
N MET A 38 -12.69 -8.04 0.87
CA MET A 38 -12.06 -9.30 1.30
C MET A 38 -12.87 -9.99 2.41
N ARG A 39 -13.67 -9.21 3.14
CA ARG A 39 -14.62 -9.66 4.17
C ARG A 39 -15.62 -10.68 3.63
N ASP A 40 -16.09 -10.50 2.40
CA ASP A 40 -17.02 -11.43 1.74
C ASP A 40 -16.32 -12.76 1.38
N SER A 41 -15.00 -12.76 1.31
CA SER A 41 -14.14 -13.93 1.13
C SER A 41 -13.59 -14.48 2.46
N GLY A 42 -14.09 -14.00 3.60
CA GLY A 42 -13.68 -14.44 4.94
C GLY A 42 -12.40 -13.81 5.49
N ILE A 43 -11.82 -12.83 4.78
CA ILE A 43 -10.61 -12.12 5.19
C ILE A 43 -11.00 -10.70 5.64
N PRO A 44 -11.02 -10.41 6.96
CA PRO A 44 -11.52 -9.14 7.48
C PRO A 44 -10.46 -8.04 7.34
N ALA A 45 -10.20 -7.61 6.11
CA ALA A 45 -9.21 -6.60 5.79
C ALA A 45 -9.56 -5.81 4.52
N ASP A 46 -8.95 -4.64 4.39
CA ASP A 46 -8.86 -3.90 3.14
C ASP A 46 -7.42 -3.97 2.63
N VAL A 47 -7.26 -4.17 1.31
CA VAL A 47 -5.93 -4.34 0.69
C VAL A 47 -5.72 -3.27 -0.37
N MET A 48 -4.53 -2.69 -0.38
CA MET A 48 -4.05 -1.81 -1.44
C MET A 48 -2.74 -2.37 -1.97
N THR A 49 -2.55 -2.35 -3.28
CA THR A 49 -1.25 -2.69 -3.89
C THR A 49 -0.70 -1.50 -4.66
N ILE A 50 0.62 -1.37 -4.63
CA ILE A 50 1.40 -0.45 -5.46
C ILE A 50 2.29 -1.32 -6.34
N ASP A 51 2.05 -1.30 -7.65
CA ASP A 51 2.74 -2.17 -8.60
C ASP A 51 3.62 -1.37 -9.54
N CYS A 52 4.86 -1.80 -9.72
CA CYS A 52 5.70 -1.33 -10.82
C CYS A 52 5.79 -2.41 -11.88
N LEU A 53 5.03 -2.26 -12.97
CA LEU A 53 4.98 -3.25 -14.06
C LEU A 53 6.34 -3.41 -14.77
N ARG A 54 7.17 -2.37 -14.76
CA ARG A 54 8.51 -2.39 -15.34
C ARG A 54 9.44 -3.34 -14.59
N THR A 55 9.46 -3.27 -13.26
CA THR A 55 10.33 -4.10 -12.41
C THR A 55 9.67 -5.41 -11.97
N ARG A 56 8.38 -5.59 -12.28
CA ARG A 56 7.53 -6.69 -11.81
C ARG A 56 7.49 -6.80 -10.28
N ARG A 57 7.56 -5.66 -9.59
CA ARG A 57 7.55 -5.59 -8.13
C ARG A 57 6.24 -5.00 -7.62
N ARG A 58 5.83 -5.43 -6.42
CA ARG A 58 4.60 -5.04 -5.73
C ARG A 58 4.89 -4.73 -4.27
N ILE A 59 4.29 -3.65 -3.79
CA ILE A 59 4.14 -3.36 -2.35
C ILE A 59 2.68 -3.63 -2.00
N THR A 60 2.44 -4.59 -1.13
CA THR A 60 1.10 -4.91 -0.61
C THR A 60 0.92 -4.21 0.72
N LEU A 61 -0.20 -3.50 0.88
CA LEU A 61 -0.60 -2.75 2.06
C LEU A 61 -1.93 -3.29 2.56
N ILE A 62 -2.04 -3.63 3.85
CA ILE A 62 -3.21 -4.30 4.42
C ILE A 62 -3.64 -3.57 5.69
N LEU A 63 -4.91 -3.21 5.74
CA LEU A 63 -5.61 -2.71 6.92
C LEU A 63 -6.53 -3.81 7.43
N HIS A 64 -6.13 -4.48 8.52
CA HIS A 64 -6.86 -5.62 9.07
C HIS A 64 -7.81 -5.17 10.18
N ASP A 65 -9.06 -5.64 10.16
CA ASP A 65 -10.10 -5.23 11.13
C ASP A 65 -9.73 -5.52 12.58
N ASN A 66 -9.11 -6.67 12.81
CA ASN A 66 -8.65 -7.09 14.13
C ASN A 66 -7.37 -6.38 14.60
N GLN A 67 -6.75 -5.53 13.76
CA GLN A 67 -5.54 -4.76 14.10
C GLN A 67 -5.73 -3.27 13.73
N PRO A 68 -6.71 -2.58 14.33
CA PRO A 68 -7.00 -1.19 13.99
C PRO A 68 -5.80 -0.29 14.31
N GLY A 69 -5.51 0.65 13.40
CA GLY A 69 -4.39 1.57 13.54
C GLY A 69 -3.03 0.97 13.17
N VAL A 70 -2.97 -0.28 12.71
CA VAL A 70 -1.75 -0.91 12.18
C VAL A 70 -1.87 -1.02 10.66
N LEU A 71 -0.82 -0.60 9.96
CA LEU A 71 -0.62 -0.93 8.56
C LEU A 71 0.30 -2.14 8.47
N LEU A 72 -0.23 -3.25 7.96
CA LEU A 72 0.58 -4.40 7.58
C LEU A 72 1.07 -4.21 6.15
N TYR A 73 2.30 -4.61 5.85
CA TYR A 73 2.87 -4.45 4.52
C TYR A 73 3.87 -5.54 4.16
N GLN A 74 4.05 -5.73 2.85
CA GLN A 74 4.99 -6.70 2.29
C GLN A 74 5.53 -6.20 0.94
N PHE A 75 6.81 -6.47 0.71
CA PHE A 75 7.49 -6.23 -0.56
C PHE A 75 7.67 -7.57 -1.28
N VAL A 76 7.02 -7.73 -2.44
CA VAL A 76 7.03 -8.98 -3.21
C VAL A 76 7.20 -8.70 -4.70
N THR A 77 7.38 -9.72 -5.52
CA THR A 77 7.19 -9.61 -6.96
C THR A 77 5.73 -9.85 -7.32
N ILE A 78 5.31 -9.38 -8.51
CA ILE A 78 3.93 -9.57 -9.00
C ILE A 78 3.61 -11.07 -9.22
N ASP A 79 4.64 -11.90 -9.42
CA ASP A 79 4.53 -13.34 -9.65
C ASP A 79 4.55 -14.16 -8.35
N ASP A 80 4.90 -13.56 -7.22
CA ASP A 80 4.95 -14.26 -5.94
C ASP A 80 3.55 -14.43 -5.35
N GLU A 81 3.31 -15.59 -4.73
CA GLU A 81 2.20 -15.73 -3.80
C GLU A 81 2.50 -14.88 -2.56
N VAL A 82 1.50 -14.10 -2.11
CA VAL A 82 1.61 -13.28 -0.90
C VAL A 82 1.99 -14.19 0.26
N GLY A 83 3.17 -13.99 0.83
CA GLY A 83 3.67 -14.82 1.94
C GLY A 83 2.93 -14.53 3.24
N ASP A 84 2.97 -15.46 4.19
CA ASP A 84 2.30 -15.33 5.49
C ASP A 84 2.99 -14.34 6.45
N GLU A 85 4.19 -13.88 6.12
CA GLU A 85 4.99 -12.97 6.95
C GLU A 85 4.83 -11.52 6.50
N PHE A 86 4.08 -10.74 7.29
CA PHE A 86 3.88 -9.31 7.10
C PHE A 86 4.73 -8.50 8.08
N GLN A 87 5.27 -7.39 7.59
CA GLN A 87 5.79 -6.32 8.44
C GLN A 87 4.62 -5.43 8.90
N GLY A 88 4.81 -4.70 10.00
CA GLY A 88 3.75 -3.84 10.55
C GLY A 88 4.33 -2.54 11.10
N MET A 89 3.61 -1.44 10.86
CA MET A 89 3.89 -0.13 11.46
C MET A 89 2.59 0.57 11.88
N ALA A 90 2.68 1.58 12.74
CA ALA A 90 1.49 2.34 13.10
C ALA A 90 1.00 3.12 11.87
N LEU A 91 -0.30 3.06 11.56
CA LEU A 91 -0.89 3.77 10.44
C LEU A 91 -0.66 5.29 10.55
N SER A 92 -0.58 5.82 11.77
CA SER A 92 -0.27 7.23 12.04
C SER A 92 1.14 7.66 11.65
N GLU A 93 2.06 6.70 11.48
CA GLU A 93 3.44 6.96 11.06
C GLU A 93 3.59 6.92 9.53
N VAL A 94 2.56 6.50 8.81
CA VAL A 94 2.55 6.40 7.35
C VAL A 94 2.27 7.78 6.77
N SER A 95 3.15 8.22 5.86
CA SER A 95 3.01 9.49 5.16
C SER A 95 3.25 9.30 3.66
N ALA A 96 2.93 10.34 2.87
CA ALA A 96 3.25 10.31 1.44
C ALA A 96 4.76 10.15 1.20
N GLN A 97 5.59 10.72 2.08
CA GLN A 97 7.03 10.57 2.00
C GLN A 97 7.46 9.12 2.24
N THR A 98 6.87 8.44 3.23
CA THR A 98 7.13 7.02 3.51
C THR A 98 6.90 6.16 2.27
N LEU A 99 5.78 6.36 1.57
CA LEU A 99 5.47 5.60 0.35
C LEU A 99 6.37 5.99 -0.83
N VAL A 100 6.75 7.27 -0.95
CA VAL A 100 7.74 7.71 -1.94
C VAL A 100 9.06 6.99 -1.72
N ASP A 101 9.57 6.98 -0.49
CA ASP A 101 10.84 6.35 -0.14
C ASP A 101 10.80 4.85 -0.46
N TRP A 102 9.72 4.17 -0.09
CA TRP A 102 9.53 2.76 -0.43
C TRP A 102 9.49 2.51 -1.94
N MET A 103 8.82 3.36 -2.72
CA MET A 103 8.78 3.22 -4.18
C MET A 103 10.16 3.45 -4.80
N LEU A 104 10.94 4.42 -4.30
CA LEU A 104 12.30 4.68 -4.79
C LEU A 104 13.25 3.53 -4.45
N ASP A 105 13.24 3.08 -3.19
CA ASP A 105 14.15 2.03 -2.72
C ASP A 105 13.81 0.68 -3.34
N TYR A 106 12.52 0.37 -3.51
CA TYR A 106 12.08 -0.93 -3.96
C TYR A 106 11.84 -1.03 -5.47
N PHE A 107 11.51 0.06 -6.18
CA PHE A 107 11.31 0.03 -7.64
C PHE A 107 12.41 0.70 -8.45
N GLY A 108 13.24 1.54 -7.83
CA GLY A 108 14.37 2.23 -8.47
C GLY A 108 15.53 1.32 -8.87
#